data_AF-A0A1Q7BPW6-F1
#
_entry.id   AF-A0A1Q7BPW6-F1
#
_cell.length_a   1.000
_cell.length_b   1.000
_cell.length_c   1.000
_cell.angle_alpha   90.00
_cell.angle_beta   90.00
_cell.angle_gamma   90.00
#
_symmetry.space_group_name_H-M   'P 1'
#
loop_
_entity.id
_entity.type
_entity.pdbx_description
1 polymer ?
#
loop_
_entity_poly.entity_id
_entity_poly.type
_entity_poly.pdbx_seq_one_letter_code
_entity_poly.pdbx_strand_id
1 'polypeptide(L)'
;MALTPTVHRPTRTIWWPELGLLSGFVVLTGALAAGQLLGVDLAVRDWCDAHQQGVVRTGAWALNVLGSATLLAPIAFVLAVVVAVRSRSVRPVLPVVTAVVAANLLIVPLKMLCDRAAPHSPAPDPVLIFHHPPGWSYPSGHVANAVYLYGALLVVVDALRPVPPAVRRHFAPRLYQLPSLSRKSASTPYGRSAGSWMNSTPLSTSSL
;
A
#
# COMPACT_ATOMS: atom_id res chain seq x y z
N MET A 1 21.46 25.19 28.98
CA MET A 1 20.59 24.00 29.12
C MET A 1 20.55 23.30 27.76
N ALA A 2 21.36 22.26 27.57
CA ALA A 2 21.52 21.58 26.28
C ALA A 2 20.45 20.48 26.14
N LEU A 3 19.67 20.52 25.06
CA LEU A 3 18.67 19.50 24.74
C LEU A 3 19.36 18.27 24.16
N THR A 4 19.34 17.17 24.89
CA THR A 4 19.85 15.87 24.44
C THR A 4 19.00 15.38 23.25
N PRO A 5 19.58 15.06 22.10
CA PRO A 5 18.83 14.53 20.96
C PRO A 5 18.27 13.15 21.34
N THR A 6 16.95 13.01 21.30
CA THR A 6 16.29 11.71 21.46
C THR A 6 16.59 10.85 20.24
N VAL A 7 17.57 9.95 20.38
CA VAL A 7 17.84 8.90 19.40
C VAL A 7 16.61 8.01 19.33
N HIS A 8 15.84 8.08 18.23
CA HIS A 8 14.84 7.07 17.91
C HIS A 8 15.57 5.73 17.73
N ARG A 9 15.51 4.87 18.74
CA ARG A 9 15.96 3.49 18.57
C ARG A 9 15.01 2.82 17.59
N PRO A 10 15.52 2.09 16.57
CA PRO A 10 14.68 1.24 15.75
C PRO A 10 13.97 0.26 16.69
N THR A 11 12.64 0.27 16.67
CA THR A 11 11.86 -0.77 17.32
C THR A 11 12.27 -2.09 16.68
N ARG A 12 12.78 -3.02 17.48
CA ARG A 12 13.08 -4.37 17.01
C ARG A 12 11.77 -4.93 16.46
N THR A 13 11.74 -5.24 15.16
CA THR A 13 10.59 -5.92 14.57
C THR A 13 10.53 -7.32 15.17
N ILE A 14 9.47 -7.56 15.92
CA ILE A 14 9.21 -8.85 16.56
C ILE A 14 8.42 -9.66 15.54
N TRP A 15 9.03 -10.68 14.93
CA TRP A 15 8.46 -11.42 13.77
C TRP A 15 7.65 -12.67 14.13
N TRP A 16 7.70 -13.11 15.39
CA TRP A 16 7.02 -14.33 15.80
C TRP A 16 5.49 -14.23 15.78
N PRO A 17 4.83 -13.06 16.02
CA PRO A 17 3.39 -12.94 15.85
C PRO A 17 2.96 -13.19 14.40
N GLU A 18 3.70 -12.66 13.43
CA GLU A 18 3.43 -12.85 12.00
C GLU A 18 3.61 -14.31 11.60
N LEU A 19 4.66 -14.97 12.08
CA LEU A 19 4.80 -16.41 11.86
C LEU A 19 3.70 -17.21 12.56
N GLY A 20 3.26 -16.80 13.74
CA GLY A 20 2.14 -17.41 14.45
C GLY A 20 0.84 -17.30 13.64
N LEU A 21 0.54 -16.12 13.10
CA LEU A 21 -0.61 -15.88 12.23
C LEU A 21 -0.54 -16.70 10.94
N LEU A 22 0.62 -16.72 10.28
CA LEU A 22 0.83 -17.51 9.07
C LEU A 22 0.67 -19.01 9.35
N SER A 23 1.28 -19.50 10.43
CA SER A 23 1.19 -20.90 10.83
C SER A 23 -0.25 -21.28 11.17
N GLY A 24 -0.96 -20.43 11.92
CA GLY A 24 -2.38 -20.61 12.22
C GLY A 24 -3.23 -20.66 10.95
N PHE A 25 -2.99 -19.75 9.99
CA PHE A 25 -3.68 -19.75 8.70
C PHE A 25 -3.45 -21.05 7.91
N VAL A 26 -2.20 -21.53 7.84
CA VAL A 26 -1.85 -22.78 7.13
C VAL A 26 -2.50 -23.98 7.81
N VAL A 27 -2.42 -24.09 9.14
CA VAL A 27 -3.03 -25.19 9.90
C VAL A 27 -4.55 -25.20 9.74
N LEU A 28 -5.21 -24.04 9.86
CA LEU A 28 -6.66 -23.93 9.68
C LEU A 28 -7.08 -24.28 8.24
N THR A 29 -6.32 -23.83 7.25
CA THR A 29 -6.59 -24.15 5.84
C THR A 29 -6.43 -25.65 5.58
N GLY A 30 -5.39 -26.28 6.12
CA GLY A 30 -5.19 -27.73 6.02
C GLY A 30 -6.30 -28.53 6.71
N ALA A 31 -6.71 -28.13 7.92
CA ALA A 31 -7.82 -28.76 8.64
C ALA A 31 -9.15 -28.63 7.89
N LEU A 32 -9.42 -27.47 7.29
CA LEU A 32 -10.60 -27.23 6.45
C LEU A 32 -10.54 -28.07 5.16
N ALA A 33 -9.37 -28.17 4.52
CA ALA A 33 -9.17 -28.98 3.33
C ALA A 33 -9.35 -30.49 3.60
N ALA A 34 -8.97 -30.94 4.80
CA ALA A 34 -9.20 -32.30 5.27
C ALA A 34 -10.64 -32.56 5.76
N GLY A 35 -11.54 -31.56 5.68
CA GLY A 35 -12.93 -31.68 6.14
C GLY A 35 -13.12 -31.74 7.65
N GLN A 36 -12.06 -31.57 8.45
CA GLN A 36 -12.10 -31.71 9.91
C GLN A 36 -13.00 -30.67 10.59
N LEU A 37 -13.19 -29.52 9.93
CA LEU A 37 -14.00 -28.40 10.43
C LEU A 37 -15.36 -28.30 9.74
N LEU A 38 -15.71 -29.22 8.84
CA LEU A 38 -16.90 -29.11 8.00
C LEU A 38 -18.19 -29.08 8.82
N GLY A 39 -18.31 -29.95 9.84
CA GLY A 39 -19.48 -29.97 10.71
C GLY A 39 -19.67 -28.67 11.48
N VAL A 40 -18.57 -28.04 11.93
CA VAL A 40 -18.60 -26.74 12.62
C VAL A 40 -18.98 -25.62 11.64
N ASP A 41 -18.39 -25.62 10.45
CA ASP A 41 -18.67 -24.63 9.39
C ASP A 41 -20.16 -24.65 8.97
N LEU A 42 -20.74 -25.84 8.79
CA LEU A 42 -22.16 -26.03 8.52
C LEU A 42 -23.05 -25.59 9.69
N ALA A 43 -22.71 -25.98 10.92
CA ALA A 43 -23.48 -25.60 12.10
C ALA A 43 -23.53 -24.06 12.29
N VAL A 44 -22.40 -23.38 12.07
CA VAL A 44 -22.33 -21.91 12.14
C VAL A 44 -23.14 -21.27 11.02
N ARG A 45 -23.03 -21.77 9.78
CA ARG A 45 -23.84 -21.28 8.66
C ARG A 45 -25.32 -21.39 8.96
N ASP A 46 -25.78 -22.57 9.35
CA ASP A 46 -27.19 -22.85 9.58
C ASP A 46 -27.72 -22.03 10.77
N TRP A 47 -26.91 -21.83 11.81
CA TRP A 47 -27.25 -20.93 12.91
C TRP A 47 -27.37 -19.47 12.44
N CYS A 48 -26.43 -18.98 11.64
CA CYS A 48 -26.51 -17.63 11.07
C CYS A 48 -27.76 -17.46 10.20
N ASP A 49 -28.06 -18.42 9.33
CA ASP A 49 -29.25 -18.37 8.45
C ASP A 49 -30.55 -18.31 9.26
N ALA A 50 -30.61 -19.03 10.38
CA ALA A 50 -31.77 -19.02 11.28
C ALA A 50 -31.92 -17.71 12.08
N HIS A 51 -30.81 -17.05 12.47
CA HIS A 51 -30.83 -15.95 13.44
C HIS A 51 -30.51 -14.57 12.85
N GLN A 52 -29.92 -14.49 11.66
CA GLN A 52 -29.51 -13.23 11.04
C GLN A 52 -30.68 -12.55 10.33
N GLN A 53 -31.69 -12.13 11.11
CA GLN A 53 -32.92 -11.50 10.64
C GLN A 53 -32.98 -10.00 11.02
N GLY A 54 -33.83 -9.24 10.32
CA GLY A 54 -34.11 -7.83 10.63
C GLY A 54 -32.84 -6.97 10.75
N VAL A 55 -32.68 -6.31 11.91
CA VAL A 55 -31.56 -5.38 12.18
C VAL A 55 -30.20 -6.09 12.15
N VAL A 56 -30.13 -7.35 12.61
CA VAL A 56 -28.88 -8.12 12.61
C VAL A 56 -28.41 -8.36 11.17
N ARG A 57 -29.35 -8.66 10.26
CA ARG A 57 -29.06 -8.82 8.82
C ARG A 57 -28.52 -7.54 8.21
N THR A 58 -29.16 -6.42 8.50
CA THR A 58 -28.74 -5.10 7.99
C THR A 58 -27.36 -4.74 8.51
N GLY A 59 -27.09 -4.97 9.79
CA GLY A 59 -25.77 -4.76 10.40
C GLY A 59 -24.69 -5.61 9.74
N ALA A 60 -24.93 -6.91 9.56
CA ALA A 60 -24.00 -7.81 8.87
C ALA A 60 -23.74 -7.38 7.42
N TRP A 61 -24.77 -6.96 6.69
CA TRP A 61 -24.63 -6.42 5.34
C TRP A 61 -23.79 -5.14 5.33
N ALA A 62 -24.03 -4.20 6.25
CA ALA A 62 -23.27 -2.97 6.35
C ALA A 62 -21.79 -3.23 6.66
N LEU A 63 -21.50 -4.15 7.59
CA LEU A 63 -20.13 -4.58 7.90
C LEU A 63 -19.47 -5.26 6.69
N ASN A 64 -20.22 -6.05 5.93
CA ASN A 64 -19.72 -6.64 4.69
C ASN A 64 -19.34 -5.56 3.66
N VAL A 65 -20.20 -4.55 3.46
CA VAL A 65 -19.90 -3.41 2.58
C VAL A 65 -18.66 -2.65 3.05
N LEU A 66 -18.49 -2.45 4.36
CA LEU A 66 -17.30 -1.83 4.95
C LEU A 66 -16.02 -2.65 4.71
N GLY A 67 -16.12 -3.95 4.49
CA GLY A 67 -14.99 -4.79 4.05
C GLY A 67 -14.74 -4.76 2.54
N SER A 68 -15.52 -4.04 1.74
CA SER A 68 -15.37 -4.11 0.28
C SER A 68 -14.13 -3.35 -0.21
N ALA A 69 -13.33 -3.97 -1.07
CA ALA A 69 -12.24 -3.29 -1.78
C ALA A 69 -12.75 -2.18 -2.68
N THR A 70 -13.95 -2.33 -3.27
CA THR A 70 -14.55 -1.30 -4.13
C THR A 70 -14.90 -0.02 -3.37
N LEU A 71 -15.09 -0.12 -2.05
CA LEU A 71 -15.33 1.01 -1.18
C LEU A 71 -14.04 1.50 -0.53
N LEU A 72 -13.33 0.61 0.18
CA LEU A 72 -12.18 0.99 1.00
C LEU A 72 -10.96 1.42 0.20
N ALA A 73 -10.65 0.75 -0.92
CA ALA A 73 -9.42 1.04 -1.66
C ALA A 73 -9.43 2.45 -2.27
N PRO A 74 -10.53 2.91 -2.92
CA PRO A 74 -10.65 4.30 -3.36
C PRO A 74 -10.55 5.31 -2.21
N ILE A 75 -11.21 5.06 -1.07
CA ILE A 75 -11.14 5.95 0.10
C ILE A 75 -9.70 6.08 0.61
N ALA A 76 -9.03 4.95 0.82
CA ALA A 76 -7.64 4.93 1.27
C ALA A 76 -6.71 5.62 0.29
N PHE A 77 -6.89 5.37 -1.02
CA PHE A 77 -6.08 5.98 -2.07
C PHE A 77 -6.28 7.49 -2.17
N VAL A 78 -7.53 7.96 -2.17
CA VAL A 78 -7.84 9.40 -2.21
C VAL A 78 -7.26 10.10 -0.99
N LEU A 79 -7.44 9.54 0.21
CA LEU A 79 -6.87 10.12 1.42
C LEU A 79 -5.35 10.17 1.33
N ALA A 80 -4.70 9.09 0.91
CA ALA A 80 -3.25 9.03 0.74
C ALA A 80 -2.73 10.07 -0.26
N VAL A 81 -3.41 10.27 -1.38
CA VAL A 81 -3.08 11.31 -2.37
C VAL A 81 -3.23 12.69 -1.77
N VAL A 82 -4.32 12.97 -1.04
CA VAL A 82 -4.51 14.26 -0.36
C VAL A 82 -3.38 14.51 0.63
N VAL A 83 -3.01 13.53 1.45
CA VAL A 83 -1.87 13.65 2.38
C VAL A 83 -0.56 13.86 1.63
N ALA A 84 -0.35 13.15 0.52
CA ALA A 84 0.85 13.25 -0.29
C ALA A 84 1.03 14.64 -0.90
N VAL A 85 -0.04 15.22 -1.43
CA VAL A 85 -0.05 16.58 -1.98
C VAL A 85 0.23 17.60 -0.88
N ARG A 86 -0.43 17.49 0.29
CA ARG A 86 -0.23 18.42 1.42
C ARG A 86 1.15 18.34 2.03
N SER A 87 1.72 17.14 2.10
CA SER A 87 3.07 16.89 2.64
C SER A 87 4.18 17.04 1.59
N ARG A 88 3.83 17.22 0.31
CA ARG A 88 4.75 17.17 -0.84
C ARG A 88 5.64 15.93 -0.83
N SER A 89 5.05 14.78 -0.49
CA SER A 89 5.76 13.51 -0.37
C SER A 89 4.88 12.38 -0.89
N VAL A 90 5.45 11.47 -1.68
CA VAL A 90 4.73 10.27 -2.17
C VAL A 90 4.59 9.18 -1.10
N ARG A 91 5.29 9.30 0.03
CA ARG A 91 5.34 8.29 1.10
C ARG A 91 3.97 7.83 1.60
N PRO A 92 2.95 8.68 1.78
CA PRO A 92 1.62 8.24 2.22
C PRO A 92 0.91 7.31 1.23
N VAL A 93 1.23 7.37 -0.06
CA VAL A 93 0.61 6.53 -1.10
C VAL A 93 1.19 5.11 -1.11
N LEU A 94 2.48 4.98 -0.78
CA LEU A 94 3.20 3.70 -0.79
C LEU A 94 2.50 2.59 0.02
N PRO A 95 2.11 2.76 1.29
CA PRO A 95 1.49 1.69 2.06
C PRO A 95 0.18 1.20 1.44
N VAL A 96 -0.64 2.09 0.86
CA VAL A 96 -1.91 1.72 0.21
C VAL A 96 -1.65 0.90 -1.05
N VAL A 97 -0.77 1.38 -1.93
CA VAL A 97 -0.43 0.68 -3.18
C VAL A 97 0.22 -0.66 -2.90
N THR A 98 1.20 -0.70 -1.99
CA THR A 98 1.88 -1.94 -1.61
C THR A 98 0.90 -2.94 -0.99
N ALA A 99 -0.01 -2.50 -0.12
CA ALA A 99 -1.00 -3.39 0.47
C ALA A 99 -1.95 -3.99 -0.57
N VAL A 100 -2.47 -3.19 -1.50
CA VAL A 100 -3.35 -3.67 -2.57
C VAL A 100 -2.62 -4.65 -3.49
N VAL A 101 -1.41 -4.33 -3.93
CA VAL A 101 -0.63 -5.20 -4.82
C VAL A 101 -0.29 -6.52 -4.12
N ALA A 102 0.25 -6.46 -2.90
CA ALA A 102 0.60 -7.65 -2.13
C ALA A 102 -0.64 -8.52 -1.85
N ALA A 103 -1.77 -7.90 -1.50
CA ALA A 103 -3.02 -8.61 -1.27
C ALA A 103 -3.52 -9.33 -2.53
N ASN A 104 -3.47 -8.69 -3.71
CA ASN A 104 -3.86 -9.35 -4.96
C ASN A 104 -2.93 -10.52 -5.29
N LEU A 105 -1.62 -10.34 -5.15
CA LEU A 105 -0.62 -11.39 -5.41
C LEU A 105 -0.76 -12.59 -4.47
N LEU A 106 -1.34 -12.43 -3.28
CA LEU A 106 -1.55 -13.51 -2.32
C LEU A 106 -2.95 -14.11 -2.42
N ILE A 107 -3.97 -13.27 -2.38
CA ILE A 107 -5.37 -13.70 -2.25
C ILE A 107 -5.87 -14.31 -3.56
N VAL A 108 -5.52 -13.74 -4.73
CA VAL A 108 -6.01 -14.25 -6.01
C VAL A 108 -5.52 -15.67 -6.27
N PRO A 109 -4.21 -15.99 -6.14
CA PRO A 109 -3.75 -17.37 -6.25
C PRO A 109 -4.39 -18.28 -5.20
N LEU A 110 -4.47 -17.86 -3.93
CA LEU A 110 -5.10 -18.68 -2.89
C LEU A 110 -6.55 -19.02 -3.23
N LYS A 111 -7.31 -18.08 -3.81
CA LYS A 111 -8.68 -18.34 -4.29
C LYS A 111 -8.71 -19.38 -5.39
N MET A 112 -7.84 -19.23 -6.40
CA MET A 112 -7.73 -20.16 -7.52
C MET A 112 -7.24 -21.55 -7.10
N LEU A 113 -6.44 -21.65 -6.04
CA LEU A 113 -5.96 -22.94 -5.54
C LEU A 113 -7.01 -23.64 -4.68
N CYS A 114 -7.79 -22.89 -3.89
CA CYS A 114 -8.71 -23.49 -2.93
C CYS A 114 -10.10 -23.81 -3.51
N ASP A 115 -10.52 -23.16 -4.59
CA ASP A 115 -11.74 -23.46 -5.36
C ASP A 115 -13.05 -23.62 -4.55
N ARG A 116 -13.12 -23.03 -3.36
CA ARG A 116 -14.29 -23.15 -2.48
C ARG A 116 -15.39 -22.18 -2.91
N ALA A 117 -16.60 -22.71 -3.10
CA ALA A 117 -17.78 -21.93 -3.44
C ALA A 117 -18.37 -21.18 -2.24
N ALA A 118 -19.29 -20.26 -2.52
CA ALA A 118 -20.05 -19.60 -1.46
C ALA A 118 -21.02 -20.59 -0.81
N PRO A 119 -21.32 -20.50 0.50
CA PRO A 119 -22.17 -21.47 1.19
C PRO A 119 -23.57 -21.65 0.59
N HIS A 120 -24.10 -20.60 -0.07
CA HIS A 120 -25.40 -20.59 -0.75
C HIS A 120 -25.28 -20.68 -2.29
N SER A 121 -24.12 -21.11 -2.81
CA SER A 121 -23.94 -21.39 -4.23
C SER A 121 -24.87 -22.54 -4.66
N PRO A 122 -25.46 -22.49 -5.86
CA PRO A 122 -26.29 -23.59 -6.40
C PRO A 122 -25.47 -24.84 -6.78
N ALA A 123 -24.15 -24.77 -6.67
CA ALA A 123 -23.24 -25.87 -6.97
C ALA A 123 -23.31 -26.99 -5.90
N PRO A 124 -23.03 -28.26 -6.26
CA PRO A 124 -23.05 -29.38 -5.32
C PRO A 124 -21.92 -29.27 -4.30
N ASP A 125 -22.21 -29.48 -3.01
CA ASP A 125 -21.23 -29.45 -1.90
C ASP A 125 -20.37 -28.16 -1.81
N PRO A 126 -20.99 -26.97 -1.84
CA PRO A 126 -20.27 -25.70 -2.06
C PRO A 126 -19.35 -25.28 -0.90
N VAL A 127 -19.46 -25.96 0.23
CA VAL A 127 -18.70 -25.71 1.46
C VAL A 127 -17.33 -26.40 1.47
N LEU A 128 -17.05 -27.34 0.57
CA LEU A 128 -15.78 -28.04 0.49
C LEU A 128 -14.67 -27.16 -0.13
N ILE A 129 -13.43 -27.35 0.34
CA ILE A 129 -12.23 -26.87 -0.38
C ILE A 129 -11.98 -27.83 -1.55
N PHE A 130 -11.49 -27.31 -2.68
CA PHE A 130 -11.32 -28.00 -3.95
C PHE A 130 -12.66 -28.46 -4.55
N HIS A 131 -13.66 -27.59 -4.45
CA HIS A 131 -15.00 -27.84 -4.94
C HIS A 131 -15.09 -27.68 -6.48
N HIS A 132 -15.96 -28.45 -7.12
CA HIS A 132 -16.24 -28.35 -8.56
C HIS A 132 -17.73 -28.12 -8.84
N PRO A 133 -18.09 -27.09 -9.63
CA PRO A 133 -17.24 -26.13 -10.36
C PRO A 133 -16.44 -25.16 -9.46
N PRO A 134 -15.28 -24.66 -9.90
CA PRO A 134 -14.38 -23.87 -9.05
C PRO A 134 -15.06 -22.61 -8.50
N GLY A 135 -14.92 -22.39 -7.19
CA GLY A 135 -15.49 -21.27 -6.47
C GLY A 135 -14.45 -20.23 -6.02
N TRP A 136 -14.90 -18.98 -5.81
CA TRP A 136 -14.04 -17.84 -5.50
C TRP A 136 -14.22 -17.29 -4.07
N SER A 137 -14.72 -18.10 -3.14
CA SER A 137 -15.15 -17.63 -1.82
C SER A 137 -14.10 -17.75 -0.73
N TYR A 138 -13.17 -18.71 -0.83
CA TYR A 138 -12.09 -18.90 0.16
C TYR A 138 -10.72 -18.47 -0.38
N PRO A 139 -9.90 -17.73 0.39
CA PRO A 139 -10.24 -17.06 1.65
C PRO A 139 -11.17 -15.85 1.42
N SER A 140 -11.81 -15.34 2.48
CA SER A 140 -12.74 -14.19 2.36
C SER A 140 -12.03 -12.92 1.93
N GLY A 141 -12.42 -12.38 0.77
CA GLY A 141 -11.87 -11.13 0.25
C GLY A 141 -12.23 -9.93 1.12
N HIS A 142 -13.50 -9.80 1.53
CA HIS A 142 -13.97 -8.67 2.33
C HIS A 142 -13.28 -8.58 3.70
N VAL A 143 -13.04 -9.72 4.34
CA VAL A 143 -12.30 -9.76 5.62
C VAL A 143 -10.84 -9.38 5.40
N ALA A 144 -10.18 -9.94 4.38
CA ALA A 144 -8.80 -9.61 4.08
C ALA A 144 -8.63 -8.12 3.76
N ASN A 145 -9.50 -7.57 2.91
CA ASN A 145 -9.57 -6.15 2.57
C ASN A 145 -9.66 -5.27 3.83
N ALA A 146 -10.56 -5.61 4.75
CA ALA A 146 -10.68 -4.87 6.00
C ALA A 146 -9.35 -4.83 6.76
N VAL A 147 -8.68 -5.97 6.92
CA VAL A 147 -7.40 -6.03 7.63
C VAL A 147 -6.33 -5.14 6.98
N TYR A 148 -6.05 -5.31 5.69
CA TYR A 148 -4.94 -4.60 5.07
C TYR A 148 -5.26 -3.14 4.70
N LEU A 149 -6.50 -2.81 4.32
CA LEU A 149 -6.88 -1.43 3.95
C LEU A 149 -7.09 -0.56 5.19
N TYR A 150 -7.71 -1.05 6.27
CA TYR A 150 -7.77 -0.27 7.50
C TYR A 150 -6.38 -0.10 8.11
N GLY A 151 -5.52 -1.12 8.05
CA GLY A 151 -4.11 -0.99 8.44
C GLY A 151 -3.38 0.10 7.64
N ALA A 152 -3.49 0.09 6.31
CA ALA A 152 -2.92 1.13 5.46
C ALA A 152 -3.52 2.52 5.74
N LEU A 153 -4.83 2.60 5.98
CA LEU A 153 -5.51 3.85 6.32
C LEU A 153 -4.98 4.43 7.63
N LEU A 154 -4.74 3.61 8.65
CA LEU A 154 -4.14 4.06 9.91
C LEU A 154 -2.75 4.64 9.70
N VAL A 155 -1.92 4.05 8.82
CA VAL A 155 -0.59 4.61 8.47
C VAL A 155 -0.73 5.97 7.78
N VAL A 156 -1.69 6.11 6.86
CA VAL A 156 -1.96 7.37 6.17
C VAL A 156 -2.47 8.44 7.14
N VAL A 157 -3.36 8.08 8.07
CA VAL A 157 -3.88 8.98 9.10
C VAL A 157 -2.79 9.37 10.10
N ASP A 158 -1.90 8.46 10.46
CA ASP A 158 -0.74 8.77 11.31
C ASP A 158 0.18 9.80 10.66
N ALA A 159 0.34 9.75 9.34
CA ALA A 159 1.10 10.75 8.58
C ALA A 159 0.48 12.16 8.59
N LEU A 160 -0.77 12.31 9.04
CA LEU A 160 -1.41 13.62 9.27
C LEU A 160 -1.04 14.23 10.64
N ARG A 161 -0.44 13.45 11.56
CA ARG A 161 -0.05 13.97 12.86
C ARG A 161 1.02 15.06 12.68
N PRO A 162 0.91 16.21 13.37
CA PRO A 162 1.84 17.30 13.19
C PRO A 162 3.26 16.86 13.57
N VAL A 163 4.17 16.92 12.59
CA VAL A 163 5.60 16.73 12.85
C VAL A 163 6.09 17.93 13.66
N PRO A 164 6.65 17.75 14.87
CA PRO A 164 7.17 18.86 15.65
C PRO A 164 8.19 19.67 14.82
N PRO A 165 8.20 21.01 14.92
CA PRO A 165 9.09 21.88 14.13
C PRO A 165 10.57 21.47 14.20
N ALA A 166 10.99 20.83 15.30
CA ALA A 166 12.33 20.32 15.54
C ALA A 166 12.77 19.22 14.55
N VAL A 167 11.87 18.35 14.09
CA VAL A 167 12.18 17.21 13.19
C VAL A 167 12.13 17.63 11.72
N ARG A 168 11.46 18.74 11.42
CA ARG A 168 11.30 19.30 10.07
C ARG A 168 12.62 19.74 9.43
N ARG A 169 13.69 19.93 10.22
CA ARG A 169 15.04 20.30 9.74
C ARG A 169 15.85 19.13 9.17
N HIS A 170 15.43 17.87 9.36
CA HIS A 170 16.19 16.70 8.90
C HIS A 170 15.63 16.05 7.63
N PHE A 171 14.44 16.48 7.16
CA PHE A 171 13.79 15.99 5.95
C PHE A 171 13.54 17.07 4.90
N ALA A 172 14.27 18.19 4.96
CA ALA A 172 14.39 19.04 3.78
C ALA A 172 15.29 18.29 2.78
N PRO A 173 14.84 17.93 1.58
CA PRO A 173 15.77 17.47 0.56
C PRO A 173 16.76 18.61 0.34
N ARG A 174 18.05 18.36 0.62
CA ARG A 174 19.16 19.22 0.17
C ARG A 174 19.17 19.16 -1.36
N LEU A 175 18.32 19.95 -2.00
CA LEU A 175 18.22 20.02 -3.45
C LEU A 175 18.71 21.36 -4.01
N TYR A 176 19.36 22.20 -3.18
CA TYR A 176 20.08 23.38 -3.64
C TYR A 176 21.36 23.60 -2.83
N GLN A 177 22.35 22.75 -3.06
CA GLN A 177 23.76 23.11 -2.90
C GLN A 177 24.53 22.62 -4.13
N LEU A 178 24.17 23.14 -5.30
CA LEU A 178 25.14 23.25 -6.38
C LEU A 178 26.06 24.41 -5.99
N PRO A 179 27.38 24.21 -5.88
CA PRO A 179 28.30 25.32 -5.74
C PRO A 179 28.14 26.22 -6.96
N SER A 180 27.69 27.45 -6.72
CA SER A 180 27.86 28.55 -7.65
C SER A 180 29.36 28.75 -7.87
N LEU A 181 29.91 28.14 -8.92
CA LEU A 181 31.19 28.56 -9.50
C LEU A 181 30.97 29.92 -10.17
N SER A 182 30.87 30.93 -9.32
CA SER A 182 30.87 32.34 -9.66
C SER A 182 32.30 32.72 -10.03
N ARG A 183 32.51 32.95 -11.33
CA ARG A 183 32.93 34.27 -11.83
C ARG A 183 34.00 34.98 -10.97
N LYS A 184 35.24 34.47 -10.99
CA LYS A 184 36.46 35.26 -10.74
C LYS A 184 37.66 34.63 -11.46
N SER A 185 37.96 35.10 -12.66
CA SER A 185 39.34 35.42 -13.08
C SER A 185 39.29 36.00 -14.49
N ALA A 186 39.23 37.32 -14.56
CA ALA A 186 39.59 38.09 -15.74
C ALA A 186 40.75 38.99 -15.31
N SER A 187 41.98 38.64 -15.71
CA SER A 187 43.04 39.58 -16.12
C SER A 187 44.35 38.81 -16.39
N THR A 188 44.71 38.80 -17.67
CA THR A 188 45.99 38.59 -18.41
C THR A 188 47.30 38.93 -17.66
N PRO A 189 48.53 38.50 -18.09
CA PRO A 189 48.99 38.45 -19.50
C PRO A 189 49.99 37.34 -19.90
N TYR A 190 49.84 36.78 -21.10
CA TYR A 190 50.99 36.29 -21.89
C TYR A 190 50.71 36.48 -23.38
N GLY A 191 51.60 37.18 -24.05
CA GLY A 191 51.54 37.47 -25.48
C GLY A 191 52.51 36.60 -26.29
N ARG A 192 52.26 36.61 -27.62
CA ARG A 192 53.01 36.02 -28.75
C ARG A 192 52.98 34.48 -28.83
N SER A 193 52.78 33.83 -29.99
CA SER A 193 52.81 34.27 -31.40
C SER A 193 52.25 33.16 -32.32
N ALA A 194 51.83 33.60 -33.52
CA ALA A 194 51.91 32.91 -34.82
C ALA A 194 50.76 32.01 -35.30
N GLY A 195 50.32 32.29 -36.54
CA GLY A 195 49.65 31.36 -37.45
C GLY A 195 48.13 31.55 -37.53
N SER A 196 47.61 32.42 -38.39
CA SER A 196 47.37 32.17 -39.83
C SER A 196 46.01 31.50 -40.11
N TRP A 197 45.36 31.98 -41.18
CA TRP A 197 44.11 31.53 -41.82
C TRP A 197 42.82 32.21 -41.29
N MET A 198 42.43 33.37 -41.82
CA MET A 198 41.62 33.55 -43.05
C MET A 198 40.31 32.76 -43.06
N ASN A 199 39.19 33.43 -42.74
CA ASN A 199 38.22 33.79 -43.78
C ASN A 199 37.28 34.90 -43.31
N SER A 200 37.09 35.85 -44.21
CA SER A 200 36.38 37.11 -44.01
C SER A 200 34.96 37.05 -44.58
N THR A 201 34.04 37.73 -43.89
CA THR A 201 32.88 38.52 -44.42
C THR A 201 31.66 37.82 -45.06
N PRO A 202 30.46 38.47 -45.05
CA PRO A 202 29.92 39.44 -44.08
C PRO A 202 28.44 39.24 -43.72
N LEU A 203 28.01 40.00 -42.71
CA LEU A 203 26.63 40.33 -42.33
C LEU A 203 25.79 40.86 -43.51
N SER A 204 24.49 40.53 -43.50
CA SER A 204 23.44 41.38 -44.06
C SER A 204 22.27 41.45 -43.08
N THR A 205 21.90 42.69 -42.82
CA THR A 205 20.83 43.26 -42.01
C THR A 205 19.47 43.26 -42.73
N SER A 206 18.41 43.04 -41.94
CA SER A 206 17.14 43.80 -41.91
C SER A 206 16.10 43.73 -43.05
N SER A 207 14.84 43.62 -42.58
CA SER A 207 13.60 44.25 -43.09
C SER A 207 12.93 43.70 -44.36
N LEU A 208 11.88 42.90 -44.18
CA LEU A 208 10.45 43.28 -44.29
C LEU A 208 9.57 42.09 -43.87
#